data_AF-A0A6C1NMJ2-F1
#
_entry.id   AF-A0A6C1NMJ2-F1
#
_cell.length_a   1.000
_cell.length_b   1.000
_cell.length_c   1.000
_cell.angle_alpha   90.00
_cell.angle_beta   90.00
_cell.angle_gamma   90.00
#
_symmetry.space_group_name_H-M   'P 1'
#
loop_
_entity.id
_entity.type
_entity.pdbx_description
1 polymer ?
#
loop_
_entity_poly.entity_id
_entity_poly.type
_entity_poly.pdbx_seq_one_letter_code
_entity_poly.pdbx_strand_id
1 'polypeptide(L)'
;MKTDTSDLPGTETSELNRELGFFAVFATATGTMIGAGIFILPGIAAAGAGPGAALSFLLAGLVTSIAAMSVSELATAMPKAGGDYYFVSRATGPLVGTMVGAGAWLALVLKGSFALVGLGQYVLHFSPVPVLLTAAAGGILLTLVNLVGAKASGTLQNFIVVALLAIMVAFAVFGLAAVEREIMSPYLPFGWSGVFATTGVVFISYLGVMKAAAISEEVKDPQRNLPLGILTSVAVVTLLYVLTMVIVTGVLPQDEVVAAPAPLADAAGLFLGAMGGLVIAIAGILATLSTGNAALLSSSRYPFAMARDRLISGWIS
;
A
#
# COMPACT_ATOMS: atom_id res chain seq x y z
N MET A 1 -3.25 23.97 51.07
CA MET A 1 -4.30 24.32 50.09
C MET A 1 -3.81 23.86 48.73
N LYS A 2 -4.13 22.62 48.35
CA LYS A 2 -3.85 22.05 47.02
C LYS A 2 -5.01 22.50 46.13
N THR A 3 -4.72 23.26 45.08
CA THR A 3 -5.71 23.61 44.06
C THR A 3 -5.99 22.36 43.23
N ASP A 4 -7.17 21.80 43.44
CA ASP A 4 -7.80 20.77 42.64
C ASP A 4 -8.20 21.39 41.29
N THR A 5 -7.64 20.90 40.20
CA THR A 5 -7.88 21.38 38.83
C THR A 5 -8.88 20.49 38.08
N SER A 6 -9.76 19.78 38.79
CA SER A 6 -10.71 18.82 38.21
C SER A 6 -11.91 19.45 37.46
N ASP A 7 -12.09 20.78 37.51
CA ASP A 7 -13.24 21.46 36.88
C ASP A 7 -12.87 22.37 35.69
N LEU A 8 -12.14 21.84 34.69
CA LEU A 8 -12.06 22.48 33.38
C LEU A 8 -12.99 21.75 32.39
N PRO A 9 -14.11 22.37 31.96
CA PRO A 9 -15.00 21.77 30.98
C PRO A 9 -14.38 21.88 29.57
N GLY A 10 -14.09 20.73 28.93
CA GLY A 10 -13.86 20.69 27.48
C GLY A 10 -12.68 19.90 26.91
N THR A 11 -12.02 19.00 27.66
CA THR A 11 -11.05 18.06 27.05
C THR A 11 -11.31 16.62 27.47
N GLU A 12 -12.44 16.05 27.04
CA GLU A 12 -12.49 14.60 26.87
C GLU A 12 -11.55 14.26 25.69
N THR A 13 -10.28 13.96 25.98
CA THR A 13 -9.51 13.16 25.04
C THR A 13 -10.23 11.82 24.97
N SER A 14 -11.08 11.64 23.96
CA SER A 14 -11.69 10.36 23.63
C SER A 14 -10.58 9.33 23.47
N GLU A 15 -10.23 8.63 24.55
CA GLU A 15 -9.24 7.56 24.52
C GLU A 15 -9.78 6.45 23.62
N LEU A 16 -9.05 6.13 22.56
CA LEU A 16 -9.45 5.08 21.64
C LEU A 16 -9.37 3.72 22.36
N ASN A 17 -10.41 2.91 22.23
CA ASN A 17 -10.44 1.58 22.82
C ASN A 17 -9.40 0.66 22.17
N ARG A 18 -8.60 -0.02 23.00
CA ARG A 18 -7.58 -0.99 22.57
C ARG A 18 -8.19 -2.35 22.22
N GLU A 19 -8.82 -2.44 21.07
CA GLU A 19 -9.53 -3.65 20.61
C GLU A 19 -8.78 -4.43 19.52
N LEU A 20 -7.79 -3.82 18.86
CA LEU A 20 -7.13 -4.41 17.69
C LEU A 20 -6.00 -5.35 18.11
N GLY A 21 -6.13 -6.63 17.77
CA GLY A 21 -5.07 -7.64 17.97
C GLY A 21 -4.09 -7.75 16.79
N PHE A 22 -3.18 -8.73 16.87
CA PHE A 22 -2.22 -9.07 15.82
C PHE A 22 -2.84 -9.14 14.41
N PHE A 23 -3.98 -9.84 14.26
CA PHE A 23 -4.61 -10.02 12.95
C PHE A 23 -5.10 -8.70 12.35
N ALA A 24 -5.57 -7.77 13.17
CA ALA A 24 -5.99 -6.45 12.69
C ALA A 24 -4.79 -5.63 12.22
N VAL A 25 -3.66 -5.68 12.94
CA VAL A 25 -2.41 -5.04 12.52
C VAL A 25 -1.91 -5.65 11.21
N PHE A 26 -1.83 -6.99 11.14
CA PHE A 26 -1.40 -7.72 9.95
C PHE A 26 -2.28 -7.41 8.74
N ALA A 27 -3.61 -7.45 8.88
CA ALA A 27 -4.55 -7.15 7.80
C ALA A 27 -4.44 -5.69 7.34
N THR A 28 -4.29 -4.76 8.28
CA THR A 28 -4.10 -3.32 7.97
C THR A 28 -2.79 -3.09 7.21
N ALA A 29 -1.68 -3.67 7.67
CA ALA A 29 -0.38 -3.52 7.03
C ALA A 29 -0.36 -4.20 5.65
N THR A 30 -0.82 -5.45 5.57
CA THR A 30 -0.88 -6.23 4.32
C THR A 30 -1.79 -5.55 3.30
N GLY A 31 -2.99 -5.14 3.70
CA GLY A 31 -3.97 -4.55 2.79
C GLY A 31 -3.62 -3.18 2.24
N THR A 32 -2.74 -2.45 2.91
CA THR A 32 -2.28 -1.14 2.44
C THR A 32 -1.04 -1.25 1.55
N MET A 33 -0.34 -2.39 1.61
CA MET A 33 0.70 -2.77 0.66
C MET A 33 0.08 -3.42 -0.59
N ILE A 34 -0.73 -4.48 -0.42
CA ILE A 34 -1.43 -5.19 -1.50
C ILE A 34 -2.52 -4.28 -2.06
N GLY A 35 -2.15 -3.57 -3.10
CA GLY A 35 -2.98 -2.56 -3.73
C GLY A 35 -2.47 -2.29 -5.14
N ALA A 36 -2.59 -1.05 -5.58
CA ALA A 36 -2.17 -0.62 -6.91
C ALA A 36 -0.75 -1.07 -7.32
N GLY A 37 0.21 -1.11 -6.38
CA GLY A 37 1.61 -1.44 -6.65
C GLY A 37 1.79 -2.76 -7.42
N ILE A 38 1.37 -3.88 -6.85
CA ILE A 38 1.59 -5.20 -7.46
C ILE A 38 0.80 -5.42 -8.74
N PHE A 39 -0.32 -4.73 -8.92
CA PHE A 39 -1.15 -4.87 -10.11
C PHE A 39 -0.64 -4.03 -11.29
N ILE A 40 0.06 -2.91 -11.04
CA ILE A 40 0.53 -1.98 -12.08
C ILE A 40 2.01 -2.15 -12.38
N LEU A 41 2.83 -2.32 -11.34
CA LEU A 41 4.28 -2.28 -11.48
C LEU A 41 4.93 -3.42 -12.24
N PRO A 42 4.36 -4.63 -12.40
CA PRO A 42 5.04 -5.72 -13.11
C PRO A 42 5.49 -5.36 -14.52
N GLY A 43 4.67 -4.63 -15.29
CA GLY A 43 5.07 -4.14 -16.62
C GLY A 43 6.26 -3.15 -16.54
N ILE A 44 6.19 -2.19 -15.62
CA ILE A 44 7.25 -1.20 -15.38
C ILE A 44 8.55 -1.88 -14.88
N ALA A 45 8.41 -2.87 -14.02
CA ALA A 45 9.53 -3.60 -13.43
C ALA A 45 10.18 -4.54 -14.44
N ALA A 46 9.38 -5.23 -15.28
CA ALA A 46 9.88 -6.04 -16.39
C ALA A 46 10.63 -5.17 -17.41
N ALA A 47 10.18 -3.94 -17.66
CA ALA A 47 10.89 -3.01 -18.54
C ALA A 47 12.28 -2.63 -17.99
N GLY A 48 12.43 -2.52 -16.67
CA GLY A 48 13.69 -2.11 -16.02
C GLY A 48 14.65 -3.25 -15.64
N ALA A 49 14.12 -4.45 -15.35
CA ALA A 49 14.90 -5.57 -14.82
C ALA A 49 14.58 -6.94 -15.46
N GLY A 50 13.61 -7.02 -16.38
CA GLY A 50 13.16 -8.27 -16.99
C GLY A 50 12.67 -9.28 -15.93
N PRO A 51 12.93 -10.57 -16.11
CA PRO A 51 12.65 -11.61 -15.10
C PRO A 51 13.33 -11.33 -13.75
N GLY A 52 14.48 -10.67 -13.78
CA GLY A 52 15.23 -10.20 -12.61
C GLY A 52 14.48 -9.22 -11.70
N ALA A 53 13.37 -8.64 -12.15
CA ALA A 53 12.51 -7.77 -11.35
C ALA A 53 11.99 -8.45 -10.06
N ALA A 54 11.90 -9.78 -10.03
CA ALA A 54 11.59 -10.52 -8.81
C ALA A 54 12.62 -10.22 -7.69
N LEU A 55 13.90 -10.07 -8.05
CA LEU A 55 14.95 -9.67 -7.11
C LEU A 55 14.78 -8.22 -6.65
N SER A 56 14.29 -7.32 -7.52
CA SER A 56 14.00 -5.94 -7.14
C SER A 56 12.90 -5.87 -6.07
N PHE A 57 11.84 -6.67 -6.20
CA PHE A 57 10.80 -6.78 -5.18
C PHE A 57 11.33 -7.38 -3.88
N LEU A 58 12.22 -8.38 -3.95
CA LEU A 58 12.88 -8.94 -2.77
C LEU A 58 13.73 -7.90 -2.04
N LEU A 59 14.60 -7.18 -2.76
CA LEU A 59 15.46 -6.14 -2.18
C LEU A 59 14.63 -5.00 -1.57
N ALA A 60 13.57 -4.56 -2.24
CA ALA A 60 12.66 -3.54 -1.70
C ALA A 60 11.97 -4.02 -0.41
N GLY A 61 11.59 -5.30 -0.34
CA GLY A 61 11.06 -5.93 0.86
C GLY A 61 12.06 -5.96 2.01
N LEU A 62 13.33 -6.31 1.73
CA LEU A 62 14.40 -6.31 2.73
C LEU A 62 14.67 -4.90 3.28
N VAL A 63 14.77 -3.89 2.42
CA VAL A 63 14.92 -2.49 2.85
C VAL A 63 13.72 -2.04 3.69
N THR A 64 12.51 -2.42 3.25
CA THR A 64 11.28 -2.13 3.99
C THR A 64 11.29 -2.79 5.37
N SER A 65 11.79 -4.02 5.50
CA SER A 65 11.85 -4.72 6.79
C SER A 65 12.70 -3.98 7.82
N ILE A 66 13.82 -3.38 7.40
CA ILE A 66 14.68 -2.56 8.26
C ILE A 66 13.90 -1.32 8.74
N ALA A 67 13.26 -0.60 7.81
CA ALA A 67 12.44 0.56 8.15
C ALA A 67 11.26 0.18 9.06
N ALA A 68 10.63 -0.96 8.80
CA ALA A 68 9.52 -1.50 9.56
C ALA A 68 9.91 -1.86 11.00
N MET A 69 11.13 -2.36 11.22
CA MET A 69 11.68 -2.57 12.56
C MET A 69 11.79 -1.24 13.33
N SER A 70 12.43 -0.23 12.74
CA SER A 70 12.56 1.09 13.36
C SER A 70 11.21 1.73 13.68
N VAL A 71 10.25 1.61 12.77
CA VAL A 71 8.91 2.16 12.95
C VAL A 71 8.13 1.40 14.02
N SER A 72 8.31 0.09 14.11
CA SER A 72 7.69 -0.73 15.17
C SER A 72 8.25 -0.36 16.55
N GLU A 73 9.55 -0.13 16.67
CA GLU A 73 10.16 0.33 17.92
C GLU A 73 9.64 1.71 18.33
N LEU A 74 9.56 2.66 17.40
CA LEU A 74 9.02 3.99 17.66
C LEU A 74 7.53 3.96 18.01
N ALA A 75 6.73 3.16 17.29
CA ALA A 75 5.29 3.05 17.52
C ALA A 75 4.94 2.36 18.85
N THR A 76 5.82 1.48 19.33
CA THR A 76 5.65 0.83 20.65
C THR A 76 6.12 1.72 21.80
N ALA A 77 7.18 2.51 21.60
CA ALA A 77 7.68 3.47 22.59
C ALA A 77 6.76 4.71 22.71
N MET A 78 6.16 5.14 21.60
CA MET A 78 5.32 6.33 21.50
C MET A 78 3.98 6.00 20.80
N PRO A 79 3.08 5.23 21.43
CA PRO A 79 1.83 4.78 20.81
C PRO A 79 0.82 5.92 20.75
N LYS A 80 1.06 6.88 19.85
CA LYS A 80 0.15 7.98 19.55
C LYS A 80 -0.23 8.04 18.08
N ALA A 81 -1.46 8.48 17.82
CA ALA A 81 -1.94 8.76 16.49
C ALA A 81 -1.19 9.98 15.91
N GLY A 82 -0.55 9.80 14.75
CA GLY A 82 0.25 10.83 14.10
C GLY A 82 1.44 10.29 13.29
N GLY A 83 1.75 9.00 13.41
CA GLY A 83 2.69 8.29 12.55
C GLY A 83 4.10 8.90 12.55
N ASP A 84 4.71 8.92 11.37
CA ASP A 84 6.06 9.44 11.12
C ASP A 84 6.23 10.91 11.50
N TYR A 85 5.24 11.76 11.23
CA TYR A 85 5.24 13.16 11.68
C TYR A 85 5.42 13.27 13.20
N TYR A 86 4.67 12.48 13.97
CA TYR A 86 4.73 12.52 15.42
C TYR A 86 6.08 12.03 15.97
N PHE A 87 6.60 10.93 15.42
CA PHE A 87 7.89 10.40 15.86
C PHE A 87 9.04 11.37 15.60
N VAL A 88 9.08 11.97 14.41
CA VAL A 88 10.15 12.90 14.03
C VAL A 88 10.04 14.21 14.79
N SER A 89 8.83 14.79 14.91
CA SER A 89 8.64 16.04 15.66
C SER A 89 9.08 15.92 17.12
N ARG A 90 8.90 14.75 17.75
CA ARG A 90 9.36 14.47 19.12
C ARG A 90 10.87 14.26 19.22
N ALA A 91 11.50 13.66 18.21
CA ALA A 91 12.93 13.36 18.23
C ALA A 91 13.82 14.55 17.83
N THR A 92 13.44 15.30 16.81
CA THR A 92 14.30 16.33 16.19
C THR A 92 13.70 17.74 16.23
N GLY A 93 12.48 17.87 16.73
CA GLY A 93 11.79 19.14 16.91
C GLY A 93 10.75 19.44 15.83
N PRO A 94 9.88 20.46 16.06
CA PRO A 94 8.69 20.69 15.25
C PRO A 94 8.99 20.98 13.78
N LEU A 95 10.03 21.75 13.47
CA LEU A 95 10.36 22.16 12.09
C LEU A 95 10.68 20.96 11.17
N VAL A 96 11.48 20.01 11.67
CA VAL A 96 11.80 18.78 10.92
C VAL A 96 10.57 17.87 10.85
N GLY A 97 9.80 17.80 11.93
CA GLY A 97 8.50 17.14 11.95
C GLY A 97 7.58 17.62 10.83
N THR A 98 7.38 18.93 10.70
CA THR A 98 6.53 19.53 9.65
C THR A 98 7.03 19.20 8.25
N MET A 99 8.34 19.23 8.00
CA MET A 99 8.91 18.83 6.70
C MET A 99 8.60 17.38 6.35
N VAL A 100 8.74 16.47 7.32
CA VAL A 100 8.38 15.06 7.15
C VAL A 100 6.88 14.90 6.95
N GLY A 101 6.05 15.59 7.74
CA GLY A 101 4.59 15.55 7.60
C GLY A 101 4.10 16.04 6.24
N ALA A 102 4.67 17.14 5.72
CA ALA A 102 4.38 17.64 4.38
C ALA A 102 4.85 16.66 3.29
N GLY A 103 6.02 16.05 3.46
CA GLY A 103 6.53 15.01 2.56
C GLY A 103 5.64 13.76 2.54
N ALA A 104 5.20 13.30 3.71
CA ALA A 104 4.29 12.16 3.87
C ALA A 104 2.92 12.44 3.24
N TRP A 105 2.39 13.65 3.43
CA TRP A 105 1.16 14.10 2.77
C TRP A 105 1.29 14.07 1.25
N LEU A 106 2.37 14.66 0.70
CA LEU A 106 2.61 14.67 -0.74
C LEU A 106 2.79 13.24 -1.29
N ALA A 107 3.52 12.39 -0.58
CA ALA A 107 3.71 10.99 -0.96
C ALA A 107 2.39 10.22 -1.01
N LEU A 108 1.46 10.47 -0.08
CA LEU A 108 0.12 9.88 -0.10
C LEU A 108 -0.73 10.38 -1.28
N VAL A 109 -0.67 11.68 -1.59
CA VAL A 109 -1.35 12.25 -2.76
C VAL A 109 -0.83 11.59 -4.04
N LEU A 110 0.49 11.52 -4.21
CA LEU A 110 1.12 10.89 -5.38
C LEU A 110 0.81 9.39 -5.46
N LYS A 111 0.81 8.66 -4.34
CA LYS A 111 0.40 7.24 -4.29
C LYS A 111 -1.07 7.06 -4.67
N GLY A 112 -1.95 7.95 -4.23
CA GLY A 112 -3.37 7.96 -4.60
C GLY A 112 -3.55 8.18 -6.11
N SER A 113 -2.87 9.16 -6.68
CA SER A 113 -2.86 9.42 -8.12
C SER A 113 -2.31 8.23 -8.92
N PHE A 114 -1.22 7.61 -8.46
CA PHE A 114 -0.67 6.39 -9.05
C PHE A 114 -1.70 5.26 -9.09
N ALA A 115 -2.45 5.06 -8.00
CA ALA A 115 -3.52 4.07 -7.95
C ALA A 115 -4.65 4.36 -8.95
N LEU A 116 -5.06 5.63 -9.08
CA LEU A 116 -6.10 6.02 -10.05
C LEU A 116 -5.65 5.87 -11.50
N VAL A 117 -4.37 6.12 -11.82
CA VAL A 117 -3.81 5.79 -13.13
C VAL A 117 -3.88 4.28 -13.38
N GLY A 118 -3.57 3.47 -12.37
CA GLY A 118 -3.73 2.02 -12.43
C GLY A 118 -5.16 1.55 -12.70
N LEU A 119 -6.15 2.20 -12.09
CA LEU A 119 -7.56 1.94 -12.39
C LEU A 119 -7.83 2.12 -13.88
N GLY A 120 -7.30 3.19 -14.49
CA GLY A 120 -7.40 3.40 -15.93
C GLY A 120 -6.74 2.29 -16.76
N GLN A 121 -5.57 1.79 -16.35
CA GLN A 121 -4.88 0.68 -17.03
C GLN A 121 -5.70 -0.63 -16.97
N TYR A 122 -6.30 -0.94 -15.82
CA TYR A 122 -7.15 -2.13 -15.71
C TYR A 122 -8.49 -1.99 -16.43
N VAL A 123 -9.03 -0.77 -16.54
CA VAL A 123 -10.24 -0.53 -17.35
C VAL A 123 -9.95 -0.62 -18.84
N LEU A 124 -8.74 -0.26 -19.29
CA LEU A 124 -8.30 -0.46 -20.68
C LEU A 124 -8.37 -1.92 -21.13
N HIS A 125 -8.18 -2.87 -20.21
CA HIS A 125 -8.32 -4.30 -20.49
C HIS A 125 -9.74 -4.67 -20.97
N PHE A 126 -10.76 -3.91 -20.58
CA PHE A 126 -12.16 -4.17 -20.95
C PHE A 126 -12.68 -3.26 -22.07
N SER A 127 -12.21 -2.02 -22.11
CA SER A 127 -12.71 -1.01 -23.05
C SER A 127 -11.64 0.05 -23.29
N PRO A 128 -11.47 0.55 -24.54
CA PRO A 128 -10.42 1.50 -24.91
C PRO A 128 -10.67 2.94 -24.40
N VAL A 129 -11.17 3.10 -23.18
CA VAL A 129 -11.40 4.40 -22.54
C VAL A 129 -10.05 5.00 -22.12
N PRO A 130 -9.78 6.29 -22.40
CA PRO A 130 -8.52 6.92 -22.01
C PRO A 130 -8.23 6.81 -20.51
N VAL A 131 -7.03 6.34 -20.17
CA VAL A 131 -6.56 6.10 -18.78
C VAL A 131 -6.79 7.32 -17.88
N LEU A 132 -6.45 8.51 -18.37
CA LEU A 132 -6.56 9.75 -17.59
C LEU A 132 -8.03 10.11 -17.29
N LEU A 133 -8.94 9.85 -18.23
CA LEU A 133 -10.37 10.10 -18.04
C LEU A 133 -10.94 9.17 -16.97
N THR A 134 -10.59 7.88 -17.04
CA THR A 134 -10.98 6.89 -16.04
C THR A 134 -10.40 7.22 -14.66
N ALA A 135 -9.12 7.61 -14.60
CA ALA A 135 -8.47 8.03 -13.36
C ALA A 135 -9.16 9.24 -12.71
N ALA A 136 -9.47 10.27 -13.52
CA ALA A 136 -10.17 11.47 -13.05
C ALA A 136 -11.60 11.14 -12.57
N ALA A 137 -12.35 10.34 -13.33
CA ALA A 137 -13.68 9.89 -12.95
C ALA A 137 -13.65 9.08 -11.64
N GLY A 138 -12.69 8.16 -11.50
CA GLY A 138 -12.47 7.41 -10.26
C GLY A 138 -12.15 8.31 -9.07
N GLY A 139 -11.29 9.30 -9.25
CA GLY A 139 -10.97 10.28 -8.20
C GLY A 139 -12.17 11.12 -7.76
N ILE A 140 -12.98 11.59 -8.71
CA ILE A 140 -14.23 12.32 -8.43
C ILE A 140 -15.20 11.42 -7.67
N LEU A 141 -15.41 10.19 -8.15
CA LEU A 141 -16.30 9.22 -7.51
C LEU A 141 -15.87 8.96 -6.06
N LEU A 142 -14.60 8.66 -5.82
CA LEU A 142 -14.08 8.43 -4.47
C LEU A 142 -14.26 9.66 -3.59
N THR A 143 -14.04 10.86 -4.12
CA THR A 143 -14.26 12.11 -3.38
C THR A 143 -15.73 12.25 -2.97
N LEU A 144 -16.67 12.06 -3.91
CA LEU A 144 -18.11 12.13 -3.63
C LEU A 144 -18.55 11.10 -2.59
N VAL A 145 -18.06 9.86 -2.69
CA VAL A 145 -18.34 8.80 -1.70
C VAL A 145 -17.86 9.21 -0.31
N ASN A 146 -16.66 9.79 -0.20
CA ASN A 146 -16.11 10.25 1.08
C ASN A 146 -16.85 11.47 1.66
N LEU A 147 -17.46 12.32 0.82
CA LEU A 147 -18.30 13.44 1.26
C LEU A 147 -19.66 12.99 1.82
N VAL A 148 -20.27 11.95 1.26
CA VAL A 148 -21.62 11.48 1.65
C VAL A 148 -21.60 10.63 2.94
N GLY A 149 -20.49 9.99 3.27
CA GLY A 149 -20.34 9.35 4.58
C GLY A 149 -19.22 8.31 4.66
N ALA A 150 -18.11 8.69 5.29
CA ALA A 150 -16.95 7.82 5.50
C ALA A 150 -17.19 6.61 6.43
N LYS A 151 -18.31 6.56 7.18
CA LYS A 151 -18.60 5.50 8.16
C LYS A 151 -18.76 4.11 7.55
N ALA A 152 -19.13 3.98 6.27
CA ALA A 152 -19.25 2.70 5.58
C ALA A 152 -17.92 2.17 4.98
N SER A 153 -16.87 3.01 4.95
CA SER A 153 -15.64 2.75 4.19
C SER A 153 -14.71 1.72 4.86
N GLY A 154 -14.65 1.70 6.20
CA GLY A 154 -13.70 0.86 6.95
C GLY A 154 -13.96 -0.65 6.83
N THR A 155 -15.21 -1.09 6.98
CA THR A 155 -15.57 -2.52 6.91
C THR A 155 -15.45 -3.07 5.49
N LEU A 156 -15.83 -2.28 4.49
CA LEU A 156 -15.68 -2.63 3.07
C LEU A 156 -14.21 -2.78 2.69
N GLN A 157 -13.35 -1.88 3.16
CA GLN A 157 -11.90 -1.94 2.94
C GLN A 157 -11.30 -3.26 3.43
N ASN A 158 -11.64 -3.68 4.65
CA ASN A 158 -11.12 -4.93 5.23
C ASN A 158 -11.55 -6.15 4.41
N PHE A 159 -12.81 -6.18 3.95
CA PHE A 159 -13.30 -7.26 3.10
C PHE A 159 -12.54 -7.33 1.77
N ILE A 160 -12.34 -6.18 1.10
CA ILE A 160 -11.59 -6.11 -0.16
C ILE A 160 -10.17 -6.63 0.03
N VAL A 161 -9.48 -6.23 1.08
CA VAL A 161 -8.10 -6.67 1.37
C VAL A 161 -8.01 -8.19 1.53
N VAL A 162 -8.92 -8.78 2.32
CA VAL A 162 -8.93 -10.24 2.54
C VAL A 162 -9.21 -10.98 1.22
N ALA A 163 -10.16 -10.48 0.43
CA ALA A 163 -10.47 -11.05 -0.88
C ALA A 163 -9.26 -10.97 -1.84
N LEU A 164 -8.58 -9.82 -1.89
CA LEU A 164 -7.38 -9.64 -2.72
C LEU A 164 -6.24 -10.56 -2.28
N LEU A 165 -6.02 -10.70 -0.97
CA LEU A 165 -5.01 -11.62 -0.46
C LEU A 165 -5.31 -13.07 -0.87
N ALA A 166 -6.57 -13.50 -0.75
CA ALA A 166 -6.98 -14.84 -1.18
C ALA A 166 -6.77 -15.05 -2.69
N ILE A 167 -7.12 -14.07 -3.51
CA ILE A 167 -6.92 -14.09 -4.96
C ILE A 167 -5.43 -14.16 -5.31
N MET A 168 -4.58 -13.40 -4.61
CA MET A 168 -3.13 -13.42 -4.83
C MET A 168 -2.47 -14.72 -4.40
N VAL A 169 -2.94 -15.33 -3.30
CA VAL A 169 -2.48 -16.67 -2.91
C VAL A 169 -2.89 -17.71 -3.94
N ALA A 170 -4.13 -17.67 -4.44
CA ALA A 170 -4.58 -18.57 -5.50
C ALA A 170 -3.75 -18.38 -6.79
N PHE A 171 -3.54 -17.14 -7.22
CA PHE A 171 -2.69 -16.80 -8.36
C PHE A 171 -1.29 -17.40 -8.18
N ALA A 172 -0.68 -17.25 -7.00
CA ALA A 172 0.65 -17.80 -6.71
C ALA A 172 0.68 -19.34 -6.77
N VAL A 173 -0.31 -20.01 -6.17
CA VAL A 173 -0.36 -21.49 -6.11
C VAL A 173 -0.54 -22.09 -7.50
N PHE A 174 -1.49 -21.59 -8.30
CA PHE A 174 -1.75 -22.14 -9.62
C PHE A 174 -0.73 -21.68 -10.67
N GLY A 175 -0.25 -20.44 -10.57
CA GLY A 175 0.69 -19.88 -11.54
C GLY A 175 2.08 -20.49 -11.45
N LEU A 176 2.53 -20.91 -10.26
CA LEU A 176 3.85 -21.55 -10.10
C LEU A 176 4.03 -22.81 -10.96
N ALA A 177 2.96 -23.57 -11.18
CA ALA A 177 2.99 -24.77 -12.01
C ALA A 177 3.08 -24.46 -13.52
N ALA A 178 2.72 -23.23 -13.92
CA ALA A 178 2.73 -22.78 -15.31
C ALA A 178 4.04 -22.06 -15.71
N VAL A 179 4.98 -21.89 -14.79
CA VAL A 179 6.24 -21.18 -15.05
C VAL A 179 7.16 -21.99 -15.94
N GLU A 180 7.53 -21.41 -17.08
CA GLU A 180 8.52 -21.94 -18.00
C GLU A 180 9.85 -21.19 -17.86
N ARG A 181 10.91 -21.93 -17.51
CA ARG A 181 12.24 -21.33 -17.27
C ARG A 181 12.89 -20.75 -18.53
N GLU A 182 12.48 -21.24 -19.70
CA GLU A 182 13.00 -20.80 -20.99
C GLU A 182 12.55 -19.37 -21.31
N ILE A 183 11.30 -19.01 -20.97
CA ILE A 183 10.76 -17.64 -21.12
C ILE A 183 11.56 -16.63 -20.28
N MET A 184 12.03 -17.07 -19.10
CA MET A 184 12.83 -16.23 -18.20
C MET A 184 14.30 -16.09 -18.62
N SER A 185 14.71 -16.61 -19.79
CA SER A 185 16.10 -16.53 -20.25
C SER A 185 16.30 -15.44 -21.31
N PRO A 186 17.27 -14.52 -21.15
CA PRO A 186 18.16 -14.38 -20.00
C PRO A 186 17.45 -13.79 -18.77
N TYR A 187 17.81 -14.26 -17.57
CA TYR A 187 17.14 -13.83 -16.33
C TYR A 187 17.48 -12.38 -15.93
N LEU A 188 18.69 -11.92 -16.24
CA LEU A 188 19.16 -10.56 -15.96
C LEU A 188 19.53 -9.82 -17.26
N PRO A 189 18.57 -9.51 -18.14
CA PRO A 189 18.85 -8.87 -19.43
C PRO A 189 19.49 -7.49 -19.27
N PHE A 190 19.19 -6.79 -18.17
CA PHE A 190 19.75 -5.48 -17.83
C PHE A 190 20.81 -5.51 -16.72
N GLY A 191 21.26 -6.71 -16.33
CA GLY A 191 22.23 -6.90 -15.24
C GLY A 191 21.74 -6.42 -13.87
N TRP A 192 22.66 -6.37 -12.91
CA TRP A 192 22.37 -5.94 -11.53
C TRP A 192 22.01 -4.46 -11.41
N SER A 193 22.50 -3.61 -12.32
CA SER A 193 22.13 -2.19 -12.35
C SER A 193 20.63 -2.00 -12.59
N GLY A 194 20.04 -2.75 -13.53
CA GLY A 194 18.60 -2.77 -13.77
C GLY A 194 17.82 -3.21 -12.53
N VAL A 195 18.30 -4.25 -11.83
CA VAL A 195 17.70 -4.73 -10.58
C VAL A 195 17.70 -3.64 -9.51
N PHE A 196 18.84 -2.98 -9.26
CA PHE A 196 18.95 -1.93 -8.24
C PHE A 196 18.11 -0.69 -8.58
N ALA A 197 18.12 -0.25 -9.83
CA ALA A 197 17.29 0.88 -10.27
C ALA A 197 15.80 0.57 -10.11
N THR A 198 15.38 -0.62 -10.51
CA THR A 198 13.98 -1.08 -10.41
C THR A 198 13.54 -1.24 -8.96
N THR A 199 14.43 -1.62 -8.03
CA THR A 199 14.15 -1.67 -6.59
C THR A 199 13.59 -0.35 -6.06
N GLY A 200 14.16 0.79 -6.48
CA GLY A 200 13.69 2.12 -6.09
C GLY A 200 12.28 2.42 -6.61
N VAL A 201 11.96 1.97 -7.83
CA VAL A 201 10.64 2.14 -8.44
C VAL A 201 9.59 1.29 -7.71
N VAL A 202 9.89 0.01 -7.47
CA VAL A 202 8.92 -0.92 -6.86
C VAL A 202 8.73 -0.71 -5.36
N PHE A 203 9.61 0.06 -4.71
CA PHE A 203 9.53 0.41 -3.30
C PHE A 203 8.18 1.03 -2.91
N ILE A 204 7.53 1.76 -3.83
CA ILE A 204 6.19 2.34 -3.59
C ILE A 204 5.13 1.30 -3.18
N SER A 205 5.30 0.04 -3.60
CA SER A 205 4.42 -1.09 -3.23
C SER A 205 4.44 -1.41 -1.75
N TYR A 206 5.51 -1.03 -1.05
CA TYR A 206 5.73 -1.33 0.36
C TYR A 206 5.39 -0.16 1.29
N LEU A 207 5.17 1.04 0.76
CA LEU A 207 4.89 2.26 1.54
C LEU A 207 3.65 2.13 2.46
N GLY A 208 2.75 1.18 2.16
CA GLY A 208 1.57 0.89 2.98
C GLY A 208 1.88 0.51 4.43
N VAL A 209 3.02 -0.14 4.68
CA VAL A 209 3.37 -0.69 6.00
C VAL A 209 3.29 0.34 7.14
N MET A 210 3.59 1.61 6.84
CA MET A 210 3.57 2.71 7.80
C MET A 210 2.18 2.97 8.40
N LYS A 211 1.11 2.61 7.68
CA LYS A 211 -0.26 2.83 8.17
C LYS A 211 -0.59 1.99 9.39
N ALA A 212 0.05 0.83 9.57
CA ALA A 212 -0.15 0.01 10.76
C ALA A 212 0.38 0.69 12.03
N ALA A 213 1.38 1.57 11.92
CA ALA A 213 1.84 2.37 13.05
C ALA A 213 0.84 3.45 13.47
N ALA A 214 0.00 3.94 12.54
CA ALA A 214 -0.99 4.97 12.80
C ALA A 214 -2.17 4.47 13.66
N ILE A 215 -2.43 3.17 13.68
CA ILE A 215 -3.47 2.54 14.54
C ILE A 215 -2.93 2.08 15.90
N SER A 216 -1.69 2.45 16.25
CA SER A 216 -1.01 1.98 17.47
C SER A 216 -1.78 2.25 18.77
N GLU A 217 -2.54 3.34 18.85
CA GLU A 217 -3.39 3.68 20.02
C GLU A 217 -4.52 2.66 20.25
N GLU A 218 -5.03 2.02 19.19
CA GLU A 218 -6.13 1.06 19.20
C GLU A 218 -5.65 -0.40 19.38
N VAL A 219 -4.34 -0.63 19.39
CA VAL A 219 -3.77 -1.99 19.45
C VAL A 219 -3.69 -2.51 20.88
N LYS A 220 -4.24 -3.71 21.10
CA LYS A 220 -4.05 -4.48 22.34
C LYS A 220 -2.62 -5.01 22.39
N ASP A 221 -1.93 -4.85 23.51
CA ASP A 221 -0.53 -5.28 23.69
C ASP A 221 0.38 -4.80 22.54
N PRO A 222 0.49 -3.47 22.34
CA PRO A 222 1.18 -2.91 21.17
C PRO A 222 2.64 -3.33 21.09
N GLN A 223 3.32 -3.51 22.23
CA GLN A 223 4.71 -3.96 22.33
C GLN A 223 4.98 -5.27 21.60
N ARG A 224 3.97 -6.15 21.52
CA ARG A 224 4.07 -7.44 20.85
C ARG A 224 3.34 -7.45 19.51
N ASN A 225 2.10 -6.96 19.48
CA ASN A 225 1.24 -7.10 18.30
C ASN A 225 1.62 -6.16 17.16
N LEU A 226 2.18 -4.97 17.44
CA LEU A 226 2.65 -4.07 16.37
C LEU A 226 3.86 -4.66 15.65
N PRO A 227 5.00 -4.98 16.31
CA PRO A 227 6.17 -5.50 15.61
C PRO A 227 5.87 -6.80 14.87
N LEU A 228 5.14 -7.73 15.51
CA LEU A 228 4.79 -9.00 14.88
C LEU A 228 3.89 -8.79 13.66
N GLY A 229 2.83 -7.99 13.77
CA GLY A 229 1.89 -7.76 12.67
C GLY A 229 2.57 -7.07 11.49
N ILE A 230 3.37 -6.04 11.77
CA ILE A 230 4.12 -5.28 10.76
C ILE A 230 5.15 -6.17 10.06
N LEU A 231 6.06 -6.84 10.78
CA LEU A 231 7.12 -7.62 10.15
C LEU A 231 6.58 -8.85 9.41
N THR A 232 5.55 -9.51 9.97
CA THR A 232 4.89 -10.64 9.30
C THR A 232 4.22 -10.18 8.01
N SER A 233 3.59 -9.00 8.00
CA SER A 233 2.99 -8.45 6.78
C SER A 233 4.03 -8.17 5.70
N VAL A 234 5.18 -7.58 6.05
CA VAL A 234 6.25 -7.31 5.08
C VAL A 234 6.76 -8.62 4.48
N ALA A 235 7.03 -9.62 5.32
CA ALA A 235 7.51 -10.93 4.86
C ALA A 235 6.52 -11.62 3.90
N VAL A 236 5.23 -11.67 4.26
CA VAL A 236 4.18 -12.30 3.43
C VAL A 236 4.01 -11.55 2.12
N VAL A 237 3.95 -10.22 2.16
CA VAL A 237 3.77 -9.40 0.97
C VAL A 237 4.98 -9.50 0.04
N THR A 238 6.21 -9.46 0.59
CA THR A 238 7.42 -9.65 -0.21
C THR A 238 7.42 -11.00 -0.90
N LEU A 239 7.06 -12.08 -0.20
CA LEU A 239 6.95 -13.40 -0.81
C LEU A 239 5.93 -13.40 -1.95
N LEU A 240 4.73 -12.86 -1.73
CA LEU A 240 3.70 -12.78 -2.77
C LEU A 240 4.15 -11.96 -3.98
N TYR A 241 4.83 -10.84 -3.77
CA TYR A 241 5.31 -9.99 -4.87
C TYR A 241 6.40 -10.67 -5.69
N VAL A 242 7.35 -11.33 -5.03
CA VAL A 242 8.41 -12.11 -5.68
C VAL A 242 7.78 -13.24 -6.51
N LEU A 243 6.87 -14.02 -5.91
CA LEU A 243 6.19 -15.12 -6.61
C LEU A 243 5.38 -14.61 -7.80
N THR A 244 4.64 -13.51 -7.62
CA THR A 244 3.84 -12.90 -8.70
C THR A 244 4.74 -12.50 -9.86
N MET A 245 5.88 -11.87 -9.58
CA MET A 245 6.80 -11.43 -10.63
C MET A 245 7.44 -12.63 -11.36
N VAL A 246 7.83 -13.68 -10.62
CA VAL A 246 8.32 -14.94 -11.21
C VAL A 246 7.28 -15.57 -12.11
N ILE A 247 6.00 -15.59 -11.70
CA ILE A 247 4.91 -16.16 -12.49
C ILE A 247 4.69 -15.34 -13.76
N VAL A 248 4.51 -14.03 -13.64
CA VAL A 248 4.23 -13.15 -14.78
C VAL A 248 5.34 -13.24 -15.82
N THR A 249 6.60 -13.17 -15.41
CA THR A 249 7.76 -13.24 -16.33
C THR A 249 8.14 -14.65 -16.76
N GLY A 250 7.57 -15.67 -16.11
CA GLY A 250 7.74 -17.08 -16.47
C GLY A 250 6.61 -17.66 -17.31
N VAL A 251 5.53 -16.91 -17.50
CA VAL A 251 4.36 -17.31 -18.31
C VAL A 251 4.22 -16.42 -19.55
N LEU A 252 4.61 -15.14 -19.46
CA LEU A 252 4.57 -14.19 -20.57
C LEU A 252 6.00 -13.76 -20.97
N PRO A 253 6.30 -13.69 -22.28
CA PRO A 253 7.50 -13.04 -22.78
C PRO A 253 7.61 -11.59 -22.28
N GLN A 254 8.84 -11.11 -22.09
CA GLN A 254 9.09 -9.80 -21.47
C GLN A 254 8.41 -8.64 -22.21
N ASP A 255 8.42 -8.66 -23.54
CA ASP A 255 7.78 -7.65 -24.39
C ASP A 255 6.26 -7.63 -24.22
N GLU A 256 5.64 -8.80 -24.05
CA GLU A 256 4.20 -8.90 -23.73
C GLU A 256 3.90 -8.35 -22.33
N VAL A 257 4.73 -8.67 -21.33
CA VAL A 257 4.57 -8.13 -19.96
C VAL A 257 4.66 -6.60 -19.95
N VAL A 258 5.57 -6.03 -20.75
CA VAL A 258 5.79 -4.58 -20.83
C VAL A 258 4.65 -3.88 -21.58
N ALA A 259 4.09 -4.50 -22.61
CA ALA A 259 3.02 -3.92 -23.42
C ALA A 259 1.63 -4.07 -22.77
N ALA A 260 1.44 -5.08 -21.92
CA ALA A 260 0.17 -5.39 -21.28
C ALA A 260 -0.31 -4.28 -20.32
N PRO A 261 -1.54 -3.77 -20.47
CA PRO A 261 -2.15 -2.88 -19.48
C PRO A 261 -2.40 -3.58 -18.13
N ALA A 262 -2.64 -4.89 -18.16
CA ALA A 262 -2.96 -5.70 -16.99
C ALA A 262 -2.20 -7.04 -17.01
N PRO A 263 -0.86 -7.04 -16.86
CA PRO A 263 -0.02 -8.22 -17.08
C PRO A 263 -0.36 -9.41 -16.17
N LEU A 264 -0.88 -9.15 -14.96
CA LEU A 264 -1.36 -10.20 -14.05
C LEU A 264 -2.62 -10.89 -14.58
N ALA A 265 -3.54 -10.12 -15.16
CA ALA A 265 -4.77 -10.66 -15.73
C ALA A 265 -4.46 -11.49 -16.97
N ASP A 266 -3.56 -11.00 -17.83
CA ASP A 266 -3.13 -11.69 -19.03
C ASP A 266 -2.41 -13.01 -18.67
N ALA A 267 -1.49 -12.97 -17.70
CA ALA A 267 -0.83 -14.19 -17.20
C ALA A 267 -1.85 -15.19 -16.62
N ALA A 268 -2.79 -14.72 -15.78
CA ALA A 268 -3.84 -15.59 -15.23
C ALA A 268 -4.73 -16.20 -16.32
N GLY A 269 -4.98 -15.47 -17.40
CA GLY A 269 -5.71 -15.96 -18.57
C GLY A 269 -5.07 -17.21 -19.19
N LEU A 270 -3.74 -17.32 -19.15
CA LEU A 270 -2.99 -18.42 -19.74
C LEU A 270 -3.08 -19.72 -18.92
N PHE A 271 -3.07 -19.64 -17.58
CA PHE A 271 -3.05 -20.85 -16.73
C PHE A 271 -4.36 -21.12 -15.97
N LEU A 272 -5.28 -20.17 -15.86
CA LEU A 272 -6.62 -20.33 -15.27
C LEU A 272 -7.76 -20.10 -16.27
N GLY A 273 -7.43 -19.84 -17.55
CA GLY A 273 -8.39 -19.51 -18.59
C GLY A 273 -9.01 -18.12 -18.45
N ALA A 274 -9.97 -17.80 -19.33
CA ALA A 274 -10.61 -16.48 -19.39
C ALA A 274 -11.23 -16.03 -18.06
N MET A 275 -11.73 -16.98 -17.25
CA MET A 275 -12.29 -16.65 -15.93
C MET A 275 -11.24 -16.27 -14.91
N GLY A 276 -10.06 -16.90 -14.91
CA GLY A 276 -8.94 -16.48 -14.08
C GLY A 276 -8.47 -15.07 -14.44
N GLY A 277 -8.31 -14.79 -15.73
CA GLY A 277 -7.98 -13.46 -16.22
C GLY A 277 -9.00 -12.40 -15.79
N LEU A 278 -10.30 -12.67 -15.96
CA LEU A 278 -11.37 -11.77 -15.54
C LEU A 278 -11.34 -11.48 -14.03
N VAL A 279 -11.19 -12.52 -13.20
CA VAL A 279 -11.15 -12.38 -11.73
C VAL A 279 -9.97 -11.50 -11.32
N ILE A 280 -8.80 -11.69 -11.93
CA ILE A 280 -7.60 -10.90 -11.63
C ILE A 280 -7.72 -9.46 -12.14
N ALA A 281 -8.34 -9.25 -13.29
CA ALA A 281 -8.61 -7.90 -13.80
C ALA A 281 -9.57 -7.13 -12.88
N ILE A 282 -10.66 -7.76 -12.41
CA ILE A 282 -11.57 -7.17 -11.42
C ILE A 282 -10.85 -6.93 -10.10
N ALA A 283 -9.99 -7.85 -9.67
CA ALA A 283 -9.16 -7.68 -8.48
C ALA A 283 -8.25 -6.44 -8.60
N GLY A 284 -7.63 -6.21 -9.76
CA GLY A 284 -6.82 -5.02 -10.01
C GLY A 284 -7.63 -3.71 -9.93
N ILE A 285 -8.86 -3.69 -10.45
CA ILE A 285 -9.79 -2.55 -10.30
C ILE A 285 -10.11 -2.31 -8.82
N LEU A 286 -10.46 -3.36 -8.08
CA LEU A 286 -10.78 -3.24 -6.65
C LEU A 286 -9.56 -2.79 -5.84
N ALA A 287 -8.37 -3.32 -6.14
CA ALA A 287 -7.11 -2.98 -5.48
C ALA A 287 -6.71 -1.52 -5.71
N THR A 288 -6.88 -1.02 -6.93
CA THR A 288 -6.57 0.37 -7.29
C THR A 288 -7.56 1.35 -6.66
N LEU A 289 -8.86 1.07 -6.70
CA LEU A 289 -9.89 1.86 -6.00
C LEU A 289 -9.68 1.88 -4.48
N SER A 290 -9.44 0.72 -3.89
CA SER A 290 -9.13 0.55 -2.47
C SER A 290 -7.90 1.38 -2.07
N THR A 291 -6.82 1.32 -2.85
CA THR A 291 -5.61 2.11 -2.60
C THR A 291 -5.85 3.61 -2.74
N GLY A 292 -6.57 4.03 -3.78
CA GLY A 292 -6.90 5.43 -4.01
C GLY A 292 -7.75 6.01 -2.88
N ASN A 293 -8.77 5.26 -2.44
CA ASN A 293 -9.66 5.64 -1.34
C ASN A 293 -8.89 5.74 -0.02
N ALA A 294 -8.03 4.74 0.26
CA ALA A 294 -7.19 4.74 1.44
C ALA A 294 -6.18 5.89 1.43
N ALA A 295 -5.64 6.27 0.27
CA ALA A 295 -4.75 7.42 0.13
C ALA A 295 -5.48 8.74 0.39
N LEU A 296 -6.68 8.91 -0.18
CA LEU A 296 -7.53 10.10 0.00
C LEU A 296 -7.92 10.30 1.48
N LEU A 297 -8.33 9.22 2.15
CA LEU A 297 -8.68 9.25 3.58
C LEU A 297 -7.50 9.49 4.51
N SER A 298 -6.29 9.10 4.11
CA SER A 298 -5.10 9.30 4.93
C SER A 298 -4.45 10.66 4.68
N SER A 299 -4.47 11.16 3.44
CA SER A 299 -3.93 12.48 3.12
C SER A 299 -4.74 13.61 3.76
N SER A 300 -6.03 13.43 4.03
CA SER A 300 -6.82 14.43 4.77
C SER A 300 -6.43 14.55 6.26
N ARG A 301 -5.83 13.51 6.87
CA ARG A 301 -5.47 13.48 8.30
C ARG A 301 -4.19 14.24 8.63
N TYR A 302 -3.24 14.32 7.69
CA TYR A 302 -1.95 15.00 7.90
C TYR A 302 -2.12 16.53 8.08
N PRO A 303 -2.84 17.25 7.18
CA PRO A 303 -3.15 18.66 7.39
C PRO A 303 -3.92 18.91 8.68
N PHE A 304 -4.91 18.06 9.00
CA PHE A 304 -5.66 18.16 10.25
C PHE A 304 -4.75 18.10 11.50
N ALA A 305 -3.82 17.14 11.57
CA ALA A 305 -2.87 17.03 12.67
C ALA A 305 -1.92 18.26 12.75
N MET A 306 -1.44 18.74 11.60
CA MET A 306 -0.62 19.95 11.55
C MET A 306 -1.39 21.22 11.95
N ALA A 307 -2.70 21.30 11.63
CA ALA A 307 -3.57 22.42 12.01
C ALA A 307 -3.81 22.44 13.52
N ARG A 308 -4.02 21.27 14.14
CA ARG A 308 -4.12 21.12 15.60
C ARG A 308 -2.87 21.63 16.31
N ASP A 309 -1.70 21.36 15.73
CA ASP A 309 -0.41 21.80 16.27
C ASP A 309 -0.06 23.27 15.89
N ARG A 310 -1.02 24.01 15.29
CA ARG A 310 -0.91 25.42 14.85
C ARG A 310 0.20 25.69 13.83
N LEU A 311 0.60 24.68 13.07
CA LEU A 311 1.64 24.77 12.06
C LEU A 311 1.10 25.20 10.70
N ILE A 312 -0.20 25.01 10.46
CA ILE A 312 -0.92 25.50 9.28
C ILE A 312 -2.21 26.23 9.71
N SER A 313 -2.78 27.01 8.78
CA SER A 313 -4.03 27.76 8.98
C SER A 313 -5.13 26.92 9.63
N GLY A 314 -5.79 27.47 10.66
CA GLY A 314 -6.90 26.82 11.37
C GLY A 314 -8.17 26.59 10.53
N TRP A 315 -8.22 27.07 9.28
CA TRP A 315 -9.30 26.74 8.34
C TRP A 315 -9.23 25.31 7.79
N ILE A 316 -8.12 24.60 8.03
CA ILE A 316 -7.85 23.23 7.58
C ILE A 316 -8.09 22.20 8.72
N SER A 317 -8.54 22.66 9.90
CA SER A 317 -8.98 21.80 11.01
C SER A 317 -10.40 21.29 10.80
#